data_AF-A0A8H7XMJ6-F1
#
_entry.id   AF-A0A8H7XMJ6-F1
#
_cell.length_a   1.000
_cell.length_b   1.000
_cell.length_c   1.000
_cell.angle_alpha   90.00
_cell.angle_beta   90.00
_cell.angle_gamma   90.00
#
_symmetry.space_group_name_H-M   'P 1'
#
loop_
_entity.id
_entity.type
_entity.pdbx_description
1 polymer ?
#
loop_
_entity_poly.entity_id
_entity_poly.type
_entity_poly.pdbx_seq_one_letter_code
_entity_poly.pdbx_strand_id
1 'polypeptide(L)'
;MSTAIVLPTLTEWTEQHITSIFQAKTNADLTSALDGFLSDKAVITFNGKQISRADYVGQLQAEKFREVSADVNFLGAVQAPTDPDQPFDAGSVGVFYNATIFENIKIRDVSVSRQVTASVNVVIAQDPDVPKPPPSPFRGFFDGRRVMALNQVSTQGPATSSNTA
;
A
#
# COMPACT_ATOMS: atom_id res chain seq x y z
N MET A 1 5.64 8.73 -31.97
CA MET A 1 4.84 7.62 -31.40
C MET A 1 4.42 8.06 -30.02
N SER A 2 3.16 8.46 -29.82
CA SER A 2 2.65 8.77 -28.48
C SER A 2 2.45 7.44 -27.76
N THR A 3 3.17 7.20 -26.66
CA THR A 3 2.85 6.09 -25.76
C THR A 3 1.45 6.33 -25.23
N ALA A 4 0.51 5.43 -25.54
CA ALA A 4 -0.77 5.42 -24.84
C ALA A 4 -0.47 5.17 -23.36
N ILE A 5 -0.76 6.16 -22.50
CA ILE A 5 -0.65 5.98 -21.05
C ILE A 5 -1.78 5.04 -20.66
N VAL A 6 -1.45 3.76 -20.47
CA VAL A 6 -2.38 2.76 -19.96
C VAL A 6 -2.45 2.93 -18.44
N LEU A 7 -3.66 3.17 -17.92
CA LEU A 7 -3.86 3.28 -16.48
C LEU A 7 -3.69 1.92 -15.82
N PRO A 8 -3.01 1.84 -14.67
CA PRO A 8 -2.95 0.59 -13.93
C PRO A 8 -4.35 0.22 -13.46
N THR A 9 -4.63 -1.09 -13.47
CA THR A 9 -5.80 -1.68 -12.82
C THR A 9 -5.86 -1.27 -11.34
N LEU A 10 -7.03 -1.37 -10.71
CA LEU A 10 -7.15 -1.06 -9.29
C LEU A 10 -6.28 -1.99 -8.43
N THR A 11 -6.14 -3.25 -8.85
CA THR A 11 -5.20 -4.21 -8.26
C THR A 11 -3.75 -3.72 -8.37
N GLU A 12 -3.26 -3.47 -9.59
CA GLU A 12 -1.86 -3.02 -9.81
C GLU A 12 -1.57 -1.72 -9.07
N TRP A 13 -2.51 -0.77 -9.06
CA TRP A 13 -2.39 0.47 -8.31
C TRP A 13 -2.24 0.20 -6.81
N THR A 14 -3.09 -0.67 -6.25
CA THR A 14 -3.04 -1.05 -4.82
C THR A 14 -1.72 -1.72 -4.46
N GLU A 15 -1.26 -2.68 -5.28
CA GLU A 15 0.00 -3.40 -5.05
C GLU A 15 1.21 -2.47 -5.15
N GLN A 16 1.23 -1.54 -6.10
CA GLN A 16 2.28 -0.52 -6.24
C GLN A 16 2.36 0.40 -5.02
N HIS A 17 1.21 0.84 -4.49
CA HIS A 17 1.18 1.68 -3.29
C HIS A 17 1.61 0.92 -2.04
N ILE A 18 1.14 -0.31 -1.84
CA ILE A 18 1.60 -1.17 -0.75
C ILE A 18 3.12 -1.39 -0.84
N THR A 19 3.63 -1.70 -2.03
CA THR A 19 5.06 -1.85 -2.27
C THR A 19 5.82 -0.57 -1.93
N SER A 20 5.29 0.59 -2.31
CA SER A 20 5.89 1.90 -2.01
C SER A 20 5.95 2.18 -0.51
N ILE A 21 4.90 1.81 0.25
CA ILE A 21 4.88 1.88 1.73
C ILE A 21 5.97 0.98 2.32
N PHE A 22 6.16 -0.23 1.76
CA PHE A 22 7.21 -1.13 2.23
C PHE A 22 8.63 -0.67 1.85
N GLN A 23 8.80 -0.03 0.69
CA GLN A 23 10.10 0.41 0.20
C GLN A 23 10.51 1.81 0.69
N ALA A 24 9.64 2.52 1.40
CA ALA A 24 9.92 3.81 1.99
C ALA A 24 11.13 3.75 2.94
N LYS A 25 12.15 4.58 2.68
CA LYS A 25 13.42 4.58 3.42
C LYS A 25 13.47 5.58 4.55
N THR A 26 12.63 6.61 4.49
CA THR A 26 12.55 7.68 5.49
C THR A 26 11.11 7.87 5.95
N ASN A 27 10.92 8.51 7.11
CA ASN A 27 9.58 8.88 7.57
C ASN A 27 8.86 9.80 6.59
N ALA A 28 9.60 10.65 5.87
CA ALA A 28 9.04 11.52 4.84
C ALA A 28 8.54 10.70 3.64
N ASP A 29 9.34 9.74 3.15
CA ASP A 29 8.94 8.85 2.06
C ASP A 29 7.72 8.00 2.44
N LEU A 30 7.70 7.48 3.67
CA LEU A 30 6.59 6.69 4.18
C LEU A 30 5.32 7.52 4.26
N THR A 31 5.43 8.74 4.80
CA THR A 31 4.29 9.66 4.89
C THR A 31 3.77 10.01 3.49
N SER A 32 4.66 10.31 2.54
CA SER A 32 4.28 10.58 1.15
C SER A 32 3.63 9.37 0.48
N ALA A 33 4.11 8.14 0.73
CA ALA A 33 3.50 6.92 0.20
C ALA A 33 2.10 6.71 0.80
N LEU A 34 1.93 6.95 2.10
CA LEU A 34 0.65 6.84 2.79
C LEU A 34 -0.34 7.94 2.39
N ASP A 35 0.11 9.16 2.12
CA ASP A 35 -0.71 10.27 1.61
C ASP A 35 -1.10 10.07 0.14
N GLY A 36 -0.25 9.38 -0.63
CA GLY A 36 -0.56 8.94 -2.00
C GLY A 36 -1.58 7.80 -2.05
N PHE A 37 -1.62 6.97 -1.01
CA PHE A 37 -2.48 5.78 -0.94
C PHE A 37 -3.81 6.03 -0.22
N LEU A 38 -3.75 6.59 0.99
CA LEU A 38 -4.89 6.80 1.88
C LEU A 38 -5.42 8.24 1.76
N SER A 39 -6.75 8.38 1.73
CA SER A 39 -7.38 9.67 1.96
C SER A 39 -7.12 10.14 3.39
N ASP A 40 -7.07 11.45 3.62
CA ASP A 40 -7.03 12.02 4.97
C ASP A 40 -8.28 11.69 5.79
N LYS A 41 -9.37 11.33 5.10
CA LYS A 41 -10.65 10.93 5.71
C LYS A 41 -10.87 9.41 5.70
N ALA A 42 -9.82 8.63 5.46
CA ALA A 42 -9.93 7.18 5.34
C ALA A 42 -10.46 6.54 6.65
N VAL A 43 -11.43 5.64 6.51
CA VAL A 43 -11.90 4.79 7.60
C VAL A 43 -11.03 3.55 7.68
N ILE A 44 -10.28 3.39 8.78
CA ILE A 44 -9.31 2.30 8.93
C ILE A 44 -9.76 1.33 10.02
N THR A 45 -9.86 0.05 9.65
CA THR A 45 -10.03 -1.08 10.57
C THR A 45 -8.79 -1.95 10.51
N PHE A 46 -8.09 -2.09 11.63
CA PHE A 46 -6.89 -2.92 11.74
C PHE A 46 -7.11 -4.00 12.80
N ASN A 47 -6.96 -5.28 12.41
CA ASN A 47 -7.20 -6.45 13.25
C ASN A 47 -8.55 -6.39 14.00
N GLY A 48 -9.60 -5.98 13.29
CA GLY A 48 -10.97 -5.89 13.81
C GLY A 48 -11.28 -4.65 14.64
N LYS A 49 -10.31 -3.76 14.87
CA LYS A 49 -10.50 -2.50 15.60
C LYS A 49 -10.43 -1.31 14.65
N GLN A 50 -11.43 -0.43 14.71
CA GLN A 50 -11.36 0.85 14.02
C GLN A 50 -10.35 1.76 14.73
N ILE A 51 -9.41 2.31 13.96
CA ILE A 51 -8.36 3.20 14.44
C ILE A 51 -8.30 4.47 13.58
N SER A 52 -7.71 5.53 14.12
CA SER A 52 -7.51 6.75 13.33
C SER A 52 -6.40 6.55 12.28
N ARG A 53 -6.43 7.36 11.22
CA ARG A 53 -5.33 7.44 10.25
C ARG A 53 -4.01 7.73 10.94
N ALA A 54 -3.99 8.69 11.86
CA ALA A 54 -2.79 9.06 12.62
C ALA A 54 -2.23 7.88 13.43
N ASP A 55 -3.09 7.10 14.11
CA ASP A 55 -2.66 5.91 14.86
C ASP A 55 -2.08 4.84 13.93
N TYR A 56 -2.71 4.61 12.78
CA TYR A 56 -2.22 3.66 11.79
C TYR A 56 -0.85 4.07 11.23
N VAL A 57 -0.70 5.34 10.83
CA VAL A 57 0.59 5.88 10.37
C VAL A 57 1.65 5.80 11.46
N GLY A 58 1.31 6.15 12.70
CA GLY A 58 2.21 6.08 13.85
C GLY A 58 2.71 4.66 14.13
N GLN A 59 1.84 3.65 13.99
CA GLN A 59 2.22 2.24 14.10
C GLN A 59 3.22 1.84 13.01
N LEU A 60 2.95 2.18 11.74
CA LEU A 60 3.85 1.88 10.63
C LEU A 60 5.22 2.59 10.77
N GLN A 61 5.23 3.86 11.20
CA GLN A 61 6.46 4.60 11.47
C GLN A 61 7.30 3.97 12.58
N ALA A 62 6.66 3.52 13.66
CA ALA A 62 7.35 2.84 14.77
C ALA A 62 7.99 1.51 14.30
N GLU A 63 7.32 0.79 13.41
CA GLU A 63 7.86 -0.43 12.81
C GLU A 63 9.00 -0.17 11.82
N LYS A 64 8.88 0.87 10.98
CA LYS A 64 9.90 1.22 9.98
C LYS A 64 11.25 1.60 10.56
N PHE A 65 11.30 2.11 11.78
CA PHE A 65 12.56 2.54 12.42
C PHE A 65 13.65 1.45 12.48
N ARG A 66 13.26 0.16 12.48
CA ARG A 66 14.19 -0.96 12.60
C ARG A 66 14.48 -1.65 11.27
N GLU A 67 13.87 -1.21 10.19
CA GLU A 67 13.93 -1.86 8.88
C GLU A 67 15.07 -1.31 8.02
N VAL A 68 15.78 -2.22 7.34
CA VAL A 68 16.76 -1.89 6.28
C VAL A 68 16.11 -1.99 4.91
N SER A 69 15.28 -3.01 4.72
CA SER A 69 14.52 -3.25 3.48
C SER A 69 13.34 -4.18 3.75
N ALA A 70 12.39 -4.20 2.81
CA ALA A 70 11.34 -5.21 2.76
C ALA A 70 11.05 -5.63 1.32
N ASP A 71 10.71 -6.91 1.18
CA ASP A 71 10.20 -7.51 -0.05
C ASP A 71 8.75 -7.92 0.16
N VAL A 72 7.88 -7.56 -0.78
CA VAL A 72 6.45 -7.90 -0.73
C VAL A 72 6.14 -8.91 -1.83
N ASN A 73 5.51 -10.02 -1.44
CA ASN A 73 5.03 -11.05 -2.34
C ASN A 73 3.50 -11.13 -2.26
N PHE A 74 2.83 -10.72 -3.33
CA PHE A 74 1.38 -10.80 -3.45
C PHE A 74 0.96 -12.23 -3.82
N LEU A 75 0.12 -12.82 -2.97
CA LEU A 75 -0.32 -14.21 -3.06
C LEU A 75 -1.67 -14.34 -3.78
N GLY A 76 -2.41 -13.24 -3.88
CA GLY A 76 -3.66 -13.18 -4.60
C GLY A 76 -4.30 -11.80 -4.48
N ALA A 77 -5.07 -11.44 -5.50
CA ALA A 77 -5.82 -10.20 -5.54
C ALA A 77 -7.15 -10.39 -6.26
N VAL A 78 -8.14 -9.60 -5.87
CA VAL A 78 -9.46 -9.51 -6.52
C VAL A 78 -9.84 -8.04 -6.57
N GLN A 79 -10.41 -7.59 -7.69
CA GLN A 79 -10.98 -6.25 -7.82
C GLN A 79 -12.44 -6.31 -8.25
N ALA A 80 -13.21 -5.34 -7.78
CA ALA A 80 -14.60 -5.10 -8.16
C ALA A 80 -14.79 -3.60 -8.44
N PRO A 81 -14.66 -3.17 -9.72
CA PRO A 81 -14.91 -1.79 -10.08
C PRO A 81 -16.35 -1.36 -9.78
N THR A 82 -16.54 -0.09 -9.41
CA THR A 82 -17.89 0.47 -9.19
C THR A 82 -18.63 0.68 -10.51
N ASP A 83 -17.89 1.01 -11.57
CA ASP A 83 -18.42 1.21 -12.93
C ASP A 83 -17.61 0.34 -13.92
N PRO A 84 -18.25 -0.64 -14.60
CA PRO A 84 -17.60 -1.45 -15.62
C PRO A 84 -17.07 -0.64 -16.81
N ASP A 85 -17.66 0.52 -17.11
CA ASP A 85 -17.23 1.41 -18.20
C ASP A 85 -16.04 2.28 -17.80
N GLN A 86 -15.79 2.44 -16.49
CA GLN A 86 -14.64 3.17 -15.91
C GLN A 86 -13.90 2.30 -14.87
N PRO A 87 -13.34 1.14 -15.28
CA PRO A 87 -12.93 0.11 -14.35
C PRO A 87 -11.67 0.44 -13.53
N PHE A 88 -11.03 1.59 -13.82
CA PHE A 88 -9.77 2.03 -13.21
C PHE A 88 -9.94 3.13 -12.16
N ASP A 89 -11.12 3.75 -12.10
CA ASP A 89 -11.32 5.02 -11.37
C ASP A 89 -11.75 4.82 -9.92
N ALA A 90 -12.61 3.83 -9.67
CA ALA A 90 -13.15 3.54 -8.36
C ALA A 90 -13.60 2.08 -8.25
N GLY A 91 -13.54 1.53 -7.04
CA GLY A 91 -13.95 0.16 -6.79
C GLY A 91 -13.42 -0.37 -5.48
N SER A 92 -13.64 -1.66 -5.26
CA SER A 92 -13.06 -2.39 -4.13
C SER A 92 -11.94 -3.30 -4.60
N VAL A 93 -10.88 -3.40 -3.81
CA VAL A 93 -9.76 -4.31 -4.07
C VAL A 93 -9.47 -5.09 -2.80
N GLY A 94 -9.38 -6.42 -2.91
CA GLY A 94 -8.83 -7.30 -1.89
C GLY A 94 -7.48 -7.82 -2.33
N VAL A 95 -6.45 -7.69 -1.49
CA VAL A 95 -5.12 -8.26 -1.71
C VAL A 95 -4.70 -9.10 -0.51
N PHE A 96 -3.94 -10.15 -0.78
CA PHE A 96 -3.30 -10.99 0.22
C PHE A 96 -1.81 -11.06 -0.08
N TYR A 97 -0.95 -10.80 0.90
CA TYR A 97 0.49 -10.78 0.68
C TYR A 97 1.29 -11.27 1.90
N ASN A 98 2.52 -11.68 1.61
CA ASN A 98 3.59 -11.85 2.59
C ASN A 98 4.64 -10.78 2.36
N ALA A 99 4.99 -10.02 3.39
CA ALA A 99 6.12 -9.10 3.38
C ALA A 99 7.25 -9.66 4.25
N THR A 100 8.44 -9.80 3.69
CA THR A 100 9.65 -10.17 4.42
C THR A 100 10.42 -8.89 4.71
N ILE A 101 10.60 -8.60 6.00
CA ILE A 101 11.22 -7.37 6.49
C ILE A 101 12.58 -7.72 7.06
N PHE A 102 13.62 -7.08 6.56
CA PHE A 102 15.00 -7.25 7.02
C PHE A 102 15.34 -6.13 8.00
N GLU A 103 15.71 -6.51 9.22
CA GLU A 103 16.02 -5.56 10.28
C GLU A 103 17.49 -5.13 10.28
N ASN A 104 17.77 -3.98 10.88
CA ASN A 104 19.13 -3.47 11.08
C ASN A 104 19.89 -4.21 12.19
N ILE A 105 19.23 -5.12 12.89
CA ILE A 105 19.79 -5.93 13.97
C ILE A 105 20.49 -7.14 13.37
N LYS A 106 21.75 -7.35 13.76
CA LYS A 106 22.53 -8.54 13.39
C LYS A 106 22.79 -9.43 14.60
N ILE A 107 22.57 -10.73 14.46
CA ILE A 107 22.97 -11.74 15.44
C ILE A 107 24.00 -12.64 14.77
N ARG A 108 25.24 -12.65 15.29
CA ARG A 108 26.36 -13.42 14.69
C ARG A 108 26.50 -13.15 13.18
N ASP A 109 26.51 -11.87 12.81
CA ASP A 109 26.60 -11.35 11.43
C ASP A 109 25.42 -11.66 10.48
N VAL A 110 24.37 -12.32 10.96
CA VAL A 110 23.13 -12.55 10.20
C VAL A 110 22.09 -11.49 10.55
N SER A 111 21.55 -10.81 9.54
CA SER A 111 20.42 -9.88 9.74
C SER A 111 19.19 -10.65 10.20
N VAL A 112 18.54 -10.15 11.25
CA VAL A 112 17.23 -10.67 11.69
C VAL A 112 16.19 -10.30 10.64
N SER A 113 15.33 -11.24 10.28
CA SER A 113 14.18 -10.99 9.42
C SER A 113 12.89 -11.46 10.06
N ARG A 114 11.82 -10.72 9.80
CA ARG A 114 10.46 -11.05 10.20
C ARG A 114 9.58 -11.14 8.97
N GLN A 115 8.50 -11.92 9.06
CA GLN A 115 7.49 -11.98 8.04
C GLN A 115 6.19 -11.41 8.56
N VAL A 116 5.55 -10.59 7.74
CA VAL A 116 4.20 -10.06 7.93
C VAL A 116 3.31 -10.72 6.90
N THR A 117 2.25 -11.39 7.34
CA THR A 117 1.21 -11.91 6.46
C THR A 117 -0.03 -11.06 6.67
N ALA A 118 -0.57 -10.50 5.59
CA ALA A 118 -1.70 -9.61 5.68
C ALA A 118 -2.73 -9.84 4.57
N SER A 119 -4.00 -9.71 4.95
CA SER A 119 -5.12 -9.49 4.04
C SER A 119 -5.56 -8.05 4.17
N VAL A 120 -5.67 -7.36 3.04
CA VAL A 120 -6.08 -5.96 2.97
C VAL A 120 -7.24 -5.85 2.00
N ASN A 121 -8.34 -5.25 2.44
CA ASN A 121 -9.46 -4.89 1.60
C ASN A 121 -9.60 -3.37 1.61
N VAL A 122 -9.60 -2.76 0.43
CA VAL A 122 -9.70 -1.31 0.26
C VAL A 122 -10.89 -0.93 -0.60
N VAL A 123 -11.45 0.24 -0.32
CA VAL A 123 -12.39 0.94 -1.19
C VAL A 123 -11.67 2.16 -1.75
N ILE A 124 -11.53 2.21 -3.06
CA ILE A 124 -10.84 3.27 -3.80
C ILE A 124 -11.89 4.17 -4.47
N ALA A 125 -11.71 5.48 -4.34
CA ALA A 125 -12.50 6.45 -5.07
C ALA A 125 -11.65 7.68 -5.44
N GLN A 126 -12.17 8.52 -6.32
CA GLN A 126 -11.60 9.83 -6.61
C GLN A 126 -11.79 10.75 -5.39
N ASP A 127 -10.70 11.20 -4.80
CA ASP A 127 -10.72 12.10 -3.66
C ASP A 127 -10.91 13.55 -4.13
N PRO A 128 -12.00 14.23 -3.73
CA PRO A 128 -12.22 15.62 -4.11
C PRO A 128 -11.23 16.59 -3.47
N ASP A 129 -10.57 16.21 -2.38
CA ASP A 129 -9.64 17.07 -1.65
C ASP A 129 -8.24 17.06 -2.29
N VAL A 130 -7.93 16.11 -3.19
CA VAL A 130 -6.65 16.08 -3.92
C VAL A 130 -6.67 17.18 -4.99
N PRO A 131 -5.78 18.19 -4.89
CA PRO A 131 -5.80 19.32 -5.81
C PRO A 131 -5.52 18.88 -7.25
N LYS A 132 -6.44 19.19 -8.16
CA LYS A 132 -6.25 18.95 -9.58
C LYS A 132 -5.22 19.94 -10.14
N PRO A 133 -4.27 19.49 -10.97
CA PRO A 133 -3.34 20.39 -11.62
C PRO A 133 -4.10 21.39 -12.51
N PRO A 134 -3.58 22.62 -12.66
CA PRO A 134 -4.20 23.60 -13.53
C PRO A 134 -4.27 23.07 -14.97
N PRO A 135 -5.27 23.51 -15.76
CA PRO A 135 -5.40 23.09 -17.15
C PRO A 135 -4.12 23.42 -17.93
N SER A 136 -3.49 22.40 -18.50
CA SER A 136 -2.29 22.53 -19.34
C SER A 136 -2.65 22.22 -20.80
N PRO A 137 -2.01 22.88 -21.79
CA PRO A 137 -2.14 22.50 -23.20
C PRO A 137 -1.66 21.05 -23.45
N PHE A 138 -0.83 20.50 -22.56
CA PHE A 138 -0.49 19.09 -22.51
C PHE A 138 -1.40 18.40 -21.48
N ARG A 139 -2.39 17.63 -21.96
CA ARG A 139 -3.29 16.85 -21.10
C ARG A 139 -2.51 15.69 -20.45
N GLY A 140 -2.03 15.91 -19.23
CA GLY A 140 -1.54 14.83 -18.36
C GLY A 140 -2.71 14.12 -17.70
N PHE A 141 -2.55 12.82 -17.43
CA PHE A 141 -3.48 12.10 -16.54
C PHE A 141 -3.26 12.58 -15.10
N PHE A 142 -4.36 12.85 -14.39
CA PHE A 142 -4.35 13.17 -12.97
C PHE A 142 -4.88 11.96 -12.20
N ASP A 143 -4.04 11.41 -11.31
CA ASP A 143 -4.46 10.33 -10.42
C ASP A 143 -5.00 10.90 -9.09
N GLY A 144 -6.32 11.08 -9.04
CA GLY A 144 -7.04 11.50 -7.84
C GLY A 144 -7.47 10.33 -6.95
N ARG A 145 -7.10 9.09 -7.28
CA ARG A 145 -7.56 7.91 -6.53
C ARG A 145 -6.96 7.90 -5.14
N ARG A 146 -7.78 7.64 -4.13
CA ARG A 146 -7.36 7.37 -2.75
C ARG A 146 -8.21 6.26 -2.16
N VAL A 147 -7.63 5.56 -1.19
CA VAL A 147 -8.33 4.62 -0.34
C VAL A 147 -9.18 5.40 0.67
N MET A 148 -10.49 5.21 0.57
CA MET A 148 -11.50 5.82 1.44
C MET A 148 -11.82 4.92 2.65
N ALA A 149 -11.67 3.62 2.49
CA ALA A 149 -11.81 2.65 3.57
C ALA A 149 -10.76 1.55 3.43
N LEU A 150 -10.12 1.19 4.53
CA LEU A 150 -9.13 0.13 4.61
C LEU A 150 -9.51 -0.83 5.74
N ASN A 151 -9.64 -2.11 5.43
CA ASN A 151 -9.74 -3.18 6.40
C ASN A 151 -8.54 -4.12 6.23
N GLN A 152 -7.69 -4.16 7.26
CA GLN A 152 -6.50 -5.00 7.26
C GLN A 152 -6.52 -5.96 8.45
N VAL A 153 -6.25 -7.22 8.15
CA VAL A 153 -5.91 -8.24 9.15
C VAL A 153 -4.47 -8.65 8.89
N SER A 154 -3.62 -8.58 9.90
CA SER A 154 -2.19 -8.81 9.78
C SER A 154 -1.66 -9.60 10.97
N THR A 155 -0.80 -10.56 10.68
CA THR A 155 -0.02 -11.32 11.67
C THR A 155 1.47 -11.15 11.40
N GLN A 156 2.28 -11.34 12.44
CA GLN A 156 3.73 -11.29 12.35
C GLN A 156 4.32 -12.59 12.92
N GLY A 157 5.33 -13.11 12.24
CA GLY A 157 6.10 -14.28 12.65
C GLY A 157 7.57 -14.18 12.24
N PRO A 158 8.41 -15.15 12.63
CA PRO A 158 9.75 -15.27 12.08
C PRO A 158 9.67 -15.48 10.57
N ALA A 159 10.60 -14.91 9.80
CA ALA A 159 10.68 -15.21 8.38
C ALA A 159 10.99 -16.70 8.21
N THR A 160 10.12 -17.43 7.52
CA THR A 160 10.41 -18.83 7.17
C THR A 160 11.54 -18.83 6.15
N SER A 161 12.68 -19.40 6.50
CA SER A 161 13.72 -19.73 5.51
C SER A 161 13.07 -20.63 4.46
N SER A 162 12.96 -20.16 3.22
CA SER A 162 12.57 -21.01 2.10
C SER A 162 13.65 -22.09 1.95
N ASN A 163 13.40 -23.29 2.49
CA ASN A 163 14.13 -24.48 2.10
C ASN A 163 13.76 -24.75 0.64
N THR A 164 14.61 -24.32 -0.29
CA THR A 164 14.67 -24.92 -1.62
C THR A 164 15.14 -26.36 -1.43
N ALA A 165 14.23 -27.30 -1.66
CA ALA A 165 14.55 -28.71 -1.90
C ALA A 165 15.21 -28.87 -3.28
#